data_AF-A0A3G6YID6-F1
#
_entry.id   AF-A0A3G6YID6-F1
#
_cell.length_a   1.000
_cell.length_b   1.000
_cell.length_c   1.000
_cell.angle_alpha   90.00
_cell.angle_beta   90.00
_cell.angle_gamma   90.00
#
_symmetry.space_group_name_H-M   'P 1'
#
loop_
_entity.id
_entity.type
_entity.pdbx_description
1 polymer ?
#
loop_
_entity_poly.entity_id
_entity_poly.type
_entity_poly.pdbx_seq_one_letter_code
_entity_poly.pdbx_strand_id
1 'polypeptide(L)' 'MPEIQIIAKDSHDTLSTIKGTSAKLSEASVVLVKVAASDVLVVNREGTNAVIRLKNGETIVIEGFF' A
#
# COMPACT_ATOMS: atom_id res chain seq x y z
N MET A 1 -6.49 10.20 6.56
CA MET A 1 -5.14 9.75 6.21
C MET A 1 -5.04 8.26 6.46
N PRO A 2 -4.80 7.46 5.41
CA PRO A 2 -4.64 6.02 5.52
C PRO A 2 -3.35 5.66 6.27
N GLU A 3 -3.34 4.47 6.86
CA GLU A 3 -2.17 3.87 7.48
C GLU A 3 -1.73 2.67 6.64
N ILE A 4 -0.45 2.62 6.31
CA ILE A 4 0.18 1.59 5.50
C ILE A 4 1.19 0.87 6.37
N GLN A 5 1.09 -0.46 6.48
CA GLN A 5 2.10 -1.29 7.13
C GLN A 5 2.81 -2.13 6.07
N ILE A 6 4.14 -2.14 6.16
CA ILE A 6 5.01 -2.97 5.33
C ILE A 6 5.51 -4.11 6.22
N ILE A 7 5.28 -5.34 5.79
CA ILE A 7 5.62 -6.55 6.53
C ILE A 7 6.56 -7.38 5.65
N ALA A 8 7.71 -7.79 6.16
CA ALA A 8 8.66 -8.63 5.42
C ALA A 8 8.00 -9.95 5.05
N LYS A 9 8.14 -10.38 3.78
CA LYS A 9 7.55 -11.65 3.32
C LYS A 9 8.13 -12.86 4.06
N ASP A 10 9.43 -12.85 4.31
CA ASP A 10 10.14 -14.02 4.82
C ASP A 10 10.04 -14.11 6.36
N SER A 11 10.33 -13.02 7.07
CA SER A 11 10.35 -13.02 8.55
C SER A 11 9.01 -12.67 9.19
N HIS A 12 8.05 -12.13 8.43
CA HIS A 12 6.79 -11.58 8.95
C HIS A 12 6.97 -10.39 9.91
N ASP A 13 8.17 -9.82 9.98
CA ASP A 13 8.43 -8.64 10.80
C ASP A 13 7.78 -7.41 10.18
N THR A 14 7.25 -6.54 11.03
CA THR A 14 6.79 -5.22 10.58
C THR A 14 8.01 -4.34 10.32
N LEU A 15 8.28 -4.07 9.04
CA LEU A 15 9.40 -3.24 8.58
C LEU A 15 9.10 -1.75 8.75
N SER A 16 7.85 -1.35 8.52
CA SER A 16 7.45 0.06 8.61
C SER A 16 5.95 0.21 8.85
N THR A 17 5.59 1.29 9.55
CA THR A 17 4.21 1.78 9.66
C THR A 17 4.20 3.25 9.27
N ILE A 18 3.52 3.57 8.17
CA ILE A 18 3.50 4.89 7.53
C ILE A 18 2.07 5.43 7.61
N LYS A 19 1.92 6.67 8.12
CA LYS A 19 0.67 7.42 8.03
C LYS A 19 0.75 8.37 6.83
N GLY A 20 0.12 8.00 5.73
CA GLY A 20 0.24 8.73 4.47
C GLY A 20 -0.32 7.95 3.29
N THR A 21 -0.23 8.55 2.12
CA THR A 21 -0.78 8.00 0.87
C THR A 21 0.27 7.37 -0.03
N SER A 22 1.52 7.24 0.42
CA SER A 22 2.55 6.55 -0.33
C SER A 22 3.50 5.75 0.56
N ALA A 23 4.01 4.65 0.00
CA ALA A 23 5.01 3.80 0.62
C ALA A 23 5.92 3.21 -0.46
N LYS A 24 7.21 3.09 -0.16
CA LYS A 24 8.19 2.47 -1.07
C LYS A 24 8.73 1.20 -0.45
N LEU A 25 8.76 0.13 -1.24
CA LEU A 25 9.29 -1.16 -0.81
C LEU A 25 10.81 -1.22 -1.03
N SER A 26 11.54 -1.65 -0.01
CA SER A 26 12.98 -1.93 -0.09
C SER A 26 13.28 -3.41 -0.35
N GLU A 27 12.32 -4.29 -0.04
CA GLU A 27 12.43 -5.73 -0.16
C GLU A 27 11.05 -6.38 -0.38
N ALA A 28 11.04 -7.69 -0.67
CA ALA A 28 9.81 -8.43 -0.88
C ALA A 28 8.93 -8.38 0.38
N SER A 29 7.76 -7.75 0.25
CA SER A 29 6.92 -7.38 1.39
C SER A 29 5.44 -7.63 1.12
N VAL A 30 4.71 -7.93 2.20
CA VAL A 30 3.25 -7.82 2.26
C VAL A 30 2.90 -6.40 2.69
N VAL A 31 1.95 -5.77 1.99
CA VAL A 31 1.51 -4.41 2.29
C VAL A 31 0.08 -4.44 2.81
N LEU A 32 -0.11 -4.01 4.05
CA LEU A 32 -1.42 -3.85 4.67
C LEU A 32 -1.82 -2.38 4.63
N VAL A 33 -2.92 -2.07 3.95
CA VAL A 33 -3.48 -0.71 3.89
C VAL A 33 -4.74 -0.68 4.74
N LYS A 34 -4.73 0.09 5.84
CA LYS A 34 -5.87 0.25 6.76
C LYS A 34 -6.91 1.22 6.19
N VAL A 35 -7.66 0.72 5.23
CA VAL A 35 -8.86 1.37 4.66
C VAL A 35 -9.99 0.35 4.63
N ALA A 36 -11.24 0.80 4.70
CA ALA A 36 -12.35 -0.13 4.52
C ALA A 36 -12.36 -0.62 3.07
N ALA A 37 -12.51 -1.93 2.87
CA ALA A 37 -12.57 -2.49 1.51
C ALA A 37 -13.73 -1.91 0.69
N SER A 38 -14.81 -1.47 1.35
CA SER A 38 -15.94 -0.76 0.73
C SER A 38 -15.56 0.58 0.11
N ASP A 39 -14.48 1.21 0.58
CA ASP A 39 -14.05 2.53 0.17
C ASP A 39 -13.06 2.47 -1.00
N VAL A 40 -12.55 1.27 -1.31
CA VAL A 40 -11.70 1.03 -2.47
C VAL A 40 -12.55 1.10 -3.73
N LEU A 41 -12.16 1.98 -4.66
CA LEU A 41 -12.77 2.08 -5.97
C LEU A 41 -12.13 1.09 -6.93
N VAL A 42 -10.80 1.09 -6.99
CA VAL A 42 -10.03 0.21 -7.88
C VAL A 42 -8.59 0.08 -7.40
N VAL A 43 -7.97 -1.06 -7.71
CA VAL A 43 -6.53 -1.30 -7.55
C VAL A 43 -5.94 -1.55 -8.93
N ASN A 44 -5.04 -0.67 -9.35
CA ASN A 44 -4.38 -0.73 -10.66
C ASN A 44 -2.89 -0.99 -10.50
N ARG A 45 -2.31 -1.66 -11.50
CA ARG A 45 -0.87 -1.66 -11.72
C ARG A 45 -0.52 -0.50 -12.64
N GLU A 46 0.34 0.39 -12.16
CA GLU A 46 0.89 1.50 -12.95
C GLU A 46 2.42 1.36 -12.95
N GLY A 47 2.98 0.81 -14.03
CA GLY A 47 4.40 0.45 -14.12
C GLY A 47 4.77 -0.67 -13.13
N THR A 48 5.71 -0.39 -12.23
CA THR A 48 6.11 -1.25 -11.10
C THR A 48 5.31 -0.99 -9.83
N ASN A 49 4.34 -0.05 -9.87
CA ASN A 49 3.63 0.41 -8.68
C ASN A 49 2.24 -0.20 -8.60
N ALA A 50 1.75 -0.39 -7.37
CA ALA A 50 0.35 -0.64 -7.11
C ALA A 50 -0.33 0.68 -6.69
N VAL A 51 -1.37 1.08 -7.43
CA VAL A 51 -2.11 2.32 -7.22
C VAL A 51 -3.53 1.98 -6.80
N ILE A 52 -3.87 2.30 -5.56
CA ILE A 52 -5.18 2.08 -4.96
C ILE A 52 -5.93 3.41 -4.99
N ARG A 53 -7.03 3.47 -5.72
CA ARG A 53 -7.89 4.66 -5.78
C ARG A 53 -9.09 4.42 -4.86
N LEU A 54 -9.38 5.37 -3.98
CA LEU A 54 -10.52 5.33 -3.09
C LEU A 54 -11.69 6.10 -3.70
N LYS A 55 -12.91 5.77 -3.28
CA LYS A 55 -14.16 6.40 -3.76
C LYS A 55 -14.26 7.89 -3.41
N ASN A 56 -13.55 8.33 -2.39
CA ASN A 56 -13.46 9.74 -1.98
C ASN A 56 -12.48 10.57 -2.83
N GLY A 57 -11.81 9.96 -3.82
CA GLY A 57 -10.80 10.61 -4.68
C GLY A 57 -9.36 10.53 -4.16
N GLU A 58 -9.13 10.03 -2.95
CA GLU A 58 -7.80 9.80 -2.41
C GLU A 58 -7.12 8.64 -3.16
N THR A 59 -5.81 8.75 -3.37
CA THR A 59 -5.01 7.74 -4.07
C THR A 59 -3.84 7.33 -3.20
N ILE A 60 -3.69 6.02 -3.02
CA ILE A 60 -2.59 5.41 -2.26
C ILE A 60 -1.65 4.72 -3.25
N VAL A 61 -0.36 5.03 -3.19
CA VAL A 61 0.66 4.53 -4.12
C VAL A 61 1.68 3.68 -3.37
N ILE A 62 1.79 2.42 -3.77
CA ILE A 62 2.85 1.52 -3.30
C ILE A 62 3.90 1.40 -4.40
N GLU A 63 5.05 2.04 -4.19
CA GLU A 63 6.14 2.09 -5.14
C GLU A 63 6.98 0.81 -5.11
N GLY A 64 7.26 0.27 -6.30
CA GLY A 64 8.06 -0.96 -6.45
C GLY A 64 7.37 -2.21 -5.93
N PHE A 65 6.05 -2.29 -6.06
CA PHE A 65 5.25 -3.46 -5.64
C PHE A 65 5.39 -4.65 -6.60
N PHE A 66 5.55 -4.40 -7.90
CA PHE A 66 5.72 -5.40 -8.97
C PHE A 66 7.13 -5.36 -9.54
#